data_AF-A0A4Q9RD03-F1
#
_entry.id   AF-A0A4Q9RD03-F1
#
_cell.length_a   1.000
_cell.length_b   1.000
_cell.length_c   1.000
_cell.angle_alpha   90.00
_cell.angle_beta   90.00
_cell.angle_gamma   90.00
#
_symmetry.space_group_name_H-M   'P 1'
#
loop_
_entity.id
_entity.type
_entity.pdbx_description
1 polymer ?
#
loop_
_entity_poly.entity_id
_entity_poly.type
_entity_poly.pdbx_seq_one_letter_code
_entity_poly.pdbx_strand_id
1 'polypeptide(L)'
;MAILWGQIASIIAYEFQAKLDNKLEAWNIYLVFIVSDPVSKSIKYQIENDKFSMRKLVVGDVRADFSIEDFLNNELLGADLNIKEVLQHEALKDADVSALYSKVTSLTAKKRGALTFTAEEVADLANWVAENEN
;
A
#
# COMPACT_ATOMS: atom_id res chain seq x y z
N MET A 1 0.08 28.14 17.48
CA MET A 1 -0.13 29.02 16.32
C MET A 1 -0.30 28.10 15.12
N ALA A 2 -1.51 27.96 14.57
CA ALA A 2 -1.72 27.08 13.41
C ALA A 2 -1.07 27.72 12.19
N ILE A 3 -0.11 27.02 11.59
CA ILE A 3 0.56 27.45 10.37
C ILE A 3 -0.50 27.45 9.24
N LEU A 4 -0.49 28.44 8.35
CA LEU A 4 -1.52 28.70 7.32
C LEU A 4 -1.99 27.44 6.57
N TRP A 5 -1.08 26.52 6.25
CA TRP A 5 -1.41 25.26 5.57
C TRP A 5 -2.42 24.41 6.36
N GLY A 6 -2.37 24.44 7.68
CA GLY A 6 -3.28 23.69 8.55
C GLY A 6 -4.69 24.28 8.53
N GLN A 7 -4.81 25.61 8.44
CA GLN A 7 -6.11 26.27 8.30
C GLN A 7 -6.79 25.91 6.98
N ILE A 8 -6.01 25.87 5.88
CA ILE A 8 -6.50 25.42 4.57
C ILE A 8 -7.01 23.98 4.67
N ALA A 9 -6.23 23.08 5.26
CA ALA A 9 -6.64 21.69 5.44
C ALA A 9 -7.91 21.55 6.30
N SER A 10 -8.03 22.32 7.39
CA SER A 10 -9.23 22.32 8.23
C SER A 10 -10.49 22.80 7.50
N ILE A 11 -10.36 23.85 6.67
CA ILE A 11 -11.48 24.37 5.87
C ILE A 11 -11.92 23.31 4.85
N ILE A 12 -10.99 22.68 4.13
CA ILE A 12 -11.33 21.61 3.18
C ILE A 12 -12.00 20.43 3.91
N ALA A 13 -11.49 20.05 5.09
CA ALA A 13 -12.10 18.97 5.87
C ALA A 13 -13.56 19.29 6.26
N TYR A 14 -13.82 20.51 6.73
CA TYR A 14 -15.15 20.91 7.19
C TYR A 14 -16.12 21.21 6.04
N GLU A 15 -15.68 21.96 5.03
CA GLU A 15 -16.54 22.47 3.98
C GLU A 15 -16.73 21.49 2.82
N PHE A 16 -15.81 20.55 2.62
CA PHE A 16 -15.85 19.60 1.52
C PHE A 16 -15.92 18.15 2.01
N GLN A 17 -14.89 17.67 2.74
CA GLN A 17 -14.84 16.25 3.13
C GLN A 17 -16.04 15.82 3.97
N ALA A 18 -16.47 16.64 4.94
CA ALA A 18 -17.60 16.33 5.81
C ALA A 18 -18.95 16.27 5.09
N LYS A 19 -19.04 16.81 3.87
CA LYS A 19 -20.26 16.82 3.04
C LYS A 19 -20.29 15.70 2.01
N LEU A 20 -19.24 14.88 1.91
CA LEU A 20 -19.22 13.73 1.02
C LEU A 20 -20.01 12.57 1.64
N ASP A 21 -21.02 12.09 0.92
CA ASP A 21 -21.83 10.93 1.34
C ASP A 21 -21.03 9.63 1.27
N ASN A 22 -20.11 9.54 0.30
CA ASN A 22 -19.28 8.36 0.09
C ASN A 22 -18.02 8.43 0.97
N LYS A 23 -17.95 7.53 1.96
CA LYS A 23 -16.78 7.38 2.83
C LYS A 23 -15.50 7.07 2.04
N LEU A 24 -15.55 6.31 0.96
CA LEU A 24 -14.34 6.01 0.18
C LEU A 24 -13.77 7.27 -0.47
N GLU A 25 -14.62 8.14 -1.00
CA GLU A 25 -14.21 9.42 -1.59
C GLU A 25 -13.66 10.35 -0.51
N ALA A 26 -14.33 10.42 0.65
CA ALA A 26 -13.86 11.21 1.78
C ALA A 26 -12.45 10.80 2.24
N TRP A 27 -12.06 9.53 2.08
CA TRP A 27 -10.74 9.02 2.44
C TRP A 27 -9.70 9.15 1.33
N ASN A 28 -10.12 9.55 0.12
CA ASN A 28 -9.27 9.65 -1.07
C ASN A 28 -9.15 11.10 -1.57
N ILE A 29 -8.94 12.03 -0.63
CA ILE A 29 -8.66 13.44 -0.92
C ILE A 29 -7.15 13.68 -0.86
N TYR A 30 -6.66 14.43 -1.84
CA TYR A 30 -5.26 14.85 -1.95
C TYR A 30 -5.18 16.37 -1.99
N LEU A 31 -4.33 16.96 -1.15
CA LEU A 31 -4.02 18.38 -1.14
C LEU A 31 -2.54 18.58 -1.48
N VAL A 32 -2.28 19.21 -2.61
CA VAL A 32 -0.93 19.39 -3.15
C VAL A 32 -0.56 20.87 -3.10
N PHE A 33 0.52 21.20 -2.41
CA PHE A 33 1.10 22.54 -2.38
C PHE A 33 2.24 22.61 -3.39
N ILE A 34 2.12 23.49 -4.37
CA ILE A 34 3.11 23.68 -5.44
C ILE A 34 3.63 25.10 -5.33
N VAL A 35 4.94 25.24 -5.10
CA VAL A 35 5.58 26.54 -4.92
C VAL A 35 6.87 26.62 -5.74
N SER A 36 7.12 27.79 -6.32
CA SER A 36 8.34 28.08 -7.08
C SER A 36 9.57 28.17 -6.18
N ASP A 37 9.39 28.56 -4.93
CA ASP A 37 10.49 28.71 -3.98
C ASP A 37 10.88 27.37 -3.34
N PRO A 38 12.15 27.21 -2.91
CA PRO A 38 12.57 26.04 -2.16
C PRO A 38 11.86 25.97 -0.80
N VAL A 39 11.30 24.82 -0.48
CA VAL A 39 10.65 24.56 0.82
C VAL A 39 11.62 23.83 1.75
N SER A 40 11.71 24.28 3.00
CA SER A 40 12.55 23.62 3.99
C SER A 40 12.09 22.17 4.24
N LYS A 41 13.05 21.25 4.41
CA LYS A 41 12.76 19.84 4.69
C LYS A 41 11.88 19.64 5.92
N SER A 42 12.06 20.47 6.95
CA SER A 42 11.26 20.40 8.18
C SER A 42 9.80 20.75 7.94
N ILE A 43 9.49 21.81 7.19
CA ILE A 43 8.11 22.20 6.86
C ILE A 43 7.47 21.17 5.94
N LYS A 44 8.19 20.74 4.90
CA LYS A 44 7.74 19.68 4.00
C LYS A 44 7.37 18.42 4.78
N TYR A 45 8.26 17.95 5.65
CA TYR A 45 8.02 16.78 6.49
C TYR A 45 6.82 16.97 7.41
N GLN A 46 6.67 18.14 8.02
CA GLN A 46 5.54 18.45 8.90
C GLN A 46 4.20 18.34 8.16
N ILE A 47 4.12 18.89 6.94
CA ILE A 47 2.89 18.89 6.14
C ILE A 47 2.56 17.48 5.64
N GLU A 48 3.53 16.76 5.08
CA GLU A 48 3.29 15.44 4.45
C GLU A 48 3.01 14.33 5.48
N ASN A 49 3.52 14.47 6.71
CA ASN A 49 3.24 13.52 7.79
C ASN A 49 1.98 13.83 8.58
N ASP A 50 1.36 14.99 8.37
CA ASP A 50 0.09 15.31 9.01
C ASP A 50 -1.03 14.42 8.46
N LYS A 51 -1.49 13.47 9.28
CA LYS A 51 -2.51 12.47 8.93
C LYS A 51 -3.94 12.99 9.10
N PHE A 52 -4.12 14.25 9.45
CA PHE A 52 -5.45 14.82 9.62
C PHE A 52 -6.16 14.91 8.26
N SER A 53 -7.33 14.26 8.16
CA SER A 53 -8.34 14.41 7.10
C SER A 53 -7.96 13.94 5.68
N MET A 54 -6.81 14.33 5.15
CA MET A 54 -6.44 14.12 3.74
C MET A 54 -4.93 13.88 3.58
N ARG A 55 -4.54 13.28 2.45
CA ARG A 55 -3.13 13.13 2.07
C ARG A 55 -2.60 14.47 1.58
N LYS A 56 -1.41 14.86 2.02
CA LYS A 56 -0.81 16.16 1.70
C LYS A 56 0.54 15.94 1.05
N LEU A 57 0.82 16.71 0.00
CA LEU A 57 2.09 16.69 -0.73
C LEU A 57 2.62 18.11 -0.88
N VAL A 58 3.94 18.27 -0.79
CA VAL A 58 4.60 19.56 -0.99
C VAL A 58 5.67 19.44 -2.07
N VAL A 59 5.46 20.19 -3.15
CA VAL A 59 6.40 20.34 -4.26
C VAL A 59 6.96 21.76 -4.20
N GLY A 60 8.24 21.87 -3.91
CA GLY A 60 8.97 23.13 -3.92
C GLY A 60 10.01 23.15 -5.02
N ASP A 61 10.61 24.33 -5.24
CA ASP A 61 11.65 24.54 -6.27
C ASP A 61 11.17 24.18 -7.68
N VAL A 62 9.92 24.55 -7.97
CA VAL A 62 9.24 24.19 -9.23
C VAL A 62 9.68 25.11 -10.36
N ARG A 63 10.13 24.51 -11.47
CA ARG A 63 10.51 25.22 -12.70
C ARG A 63 9.29 25.59 -13.55
N ALA A 64 9.47 26.54 -14.47
CA ALA A 64 8.40 27.03 -15.33
C ALA A 64 7.80 25.97 -16.27
N ASP A 65 8.58 24.92 -16.59
CA ASP A 65 8.19 23.78 -17.41
C ASP A 65 7.60 22.60 -16.61
N PHE A 66 7.31 22.80 -15.32
CA PHE A 66 6.77 21.75 -14.48
C PHE A 66 5.35 21.34 -14.87
N SER A 67 5.23 20.09 -15.31
CA SER A 67 3.94 19.45 -15.55
C SER A 67 3.39 18.88 -14.25
N ILE A 68 2.36 19.53 -13.72
CA ILE A 68 1.64 19.07 -12.53
C ILE A 68 1.01 17.70 -12.79
N GLU A 69 0.46 17.50 -13.98
CA GLU A 69 -0.20 16.25 -14.36
C GLU A 69 0.78 15.08 -14.35
N ASP A 70 1.94 15.22 -15.00
CA ASP A 70 2.95 14.15 -15.05
C ASP A 70 3.47 13.81 -13.65
N PHE A 71 3.72 14.83 -12.82
CA PHE A 71 4.16 14.63 -11.44
C PHE A 71 3.13 13.85 -10.63
N LEU A 72 1.85 14.22 -10.69
CA LEU A 72 0.81 13.55 -9.93
C LEU A 72 0.55 12.14 -10.46
N ASN A 73 0.63 11.91 -11.76
CA ASN A 73 0.50 10.58 -12.35
C ASN A 73 1.61 9.64 -11.84
N ASN A 74 2.85 10.13 -11.73
CA ASN A 74 3.96 9.34 -11.19
C ASN A 74 3.82 9.09 -9.68
N GLU A 75 3.53 10.13 -8.89
CA GLU A 75 3.50 10.05 -7.43
C GLU A 75 2.25 9.37 -6.86
N LEU A 76 1.09 9.54 -7.50
CA LEU A 76 -0.19 9.06 -6.97
C LEU A 76 -0.70 7.79 -7.66
N LEU A 77 -0.54 7.69 -8.97
CA LEU A 77 -1.04 6.56 -9.75
C LEU A 77 0.02 5.49 -9.96
N GLY A 78 1.28 5.80 -9.68
CA GLY A 78 2.40 4.89 -9.91
C GLY A 78 2.46 4.51 -11.39
N ALA A 79 2.55 5.50 -12.29
CA ALA A 79 2.65 5.27 -13.74
C ALA A 79 3.82 4.33 -14.13
N ASP A 80 4.79 4.13 -13.24
CA ASP A 80 5.90 3.18 -13.37
C ASP A 80 5.60 1.75 -12.85
N LEU A 81 4.38 1.48 -12.37
CA LEU A 81 3.92 0.14 -12.02
C LEU A 81 3.70 -0.67 -13.30
N ASN A 82 4.79 -1.05 -13.95
CA ASN A 82 4.80 -2.24 -14.77
C ASN A 82 4.55 -3.40 -13.83
N ILE A 83 3.30 -3.90 -13.83
CA ILE A 83 3.00 -5.25 -13.38
C ILE A 83 3.78 -6.17 -14.31
N LYS A 84 5.06 -6.37 -14.02
CA LYS A 84 5.75 -7.57 -14.50
C LYS A 84 4.93 -8.69 -13.90
N GLU A 85 4.39 -9.57 -14.73
CA GLU A 85 3.88 -10.86 -14.26
C GLU A 85 5.00 -11.46 -13.40
N VAL A 86 4.90 -11.31 -12.09
CA VAL A 86 5.80 -11.96 -11.16
C VAL A 86 5.38 -13.41 -11.20
N LEU A 87 6.19 -14.15 -11.95
CA LEU A 87 6.12 -15.59 -12.16
C LEU A 87 4.89 -16.00 -12.96
N GLN A 88 5.10 -16.18 -14.26
CA GLN A 88 4.61 -17.41 -14.87
C GLN A 88 5.12 -18.55 -13.99
N HIS A 89 4.31 -18.99 -13.02
CA HIS A 89 4.35 -20.41 -12.71
C HIS A 89 4.06 -21.06 -14.06
N GLU A 90 5.11 -21.59 -14.71
CA GLU A 90 4.92 -22.77 -15.54
C GLU A 90 4.03 -23.65 -14.68
N ALA A 91 2.82 -23.94 -15.15
CA ALA A 91 1.97 -24.89 -14.47
C ALA A 91 2.85 -26.12 -14.28
N LEU A 92 3.27 -26.36 -13.03
CA LEU A 92 3.98 -27.58 -12.68
C LEU A 92 3.11 -28.67 -13.26
N LYS A 93 3.65 -29.42 -14.22
CA LYS A 93 2.98 -30.62 -14.71
C LYS A 93 2.60 -31.37 -13.44
N ASP A 94 1.37 -31.87 -13.33
CA ASP A 94 0.82 -32.46 -12.09
C ASP A 94 1.72 -33.52 -11.39
N ALA A 95 2.79 -33.96 -12.06
CA ALA A 95 3.86 -34.81 -11.54
C ALA A 95 4.91 -34.10 -10.64
N ASP A 96 5.12 -32.78 -10.72
CA ASP A 96 6.10 -32.02 -9.93
C ASP A 96 5.47 -31.25 -8.77
N VAL A 97 4.28 -31.65 -8.36
CA VAL A 97 3.66 -31.20 -7.13
C VAL A 97 4.52 -31.71 -5.97
N SER A 98 5.42 -30.83 -5.51
CA SER A 98 6.36 -31.04 -4.41
C SER A 98 5.73 -31.87 -3.29
N ALA A 99 6.48 -32.81 -2.72
CA ALA A 99 6.05 -33.61 -1.58
C ALA A 99 5.54 -32.76 -0.40
N LEU A 100 5.89 -31.47 -0.35
CA LEU A 100 5.33 -30.49 0.56
C LEU A 100 3.84 -30.25 0.31
N TYR A 101 3.43 -30.08 -0.95
CA TYR A 101 2.03 -29.84 -1.29
C TYR A 101 1.15 -31.04 -0.95
N SER A 102 1.63 -32.27 -1.19
CA SER A 102 0.91 -33.48 -0.78
C SER A 102 0.81 -33.60 0.74
N LYS A 103 1.89 -33.26 1.48
CA LYS A 103 1.90 -33.20 2.94
C LYS A 103 0.90 -32.18 3.48
N VAL A 104 0.92 -30.95 2.98
CA VAL A 104 -0.02 -29.88 3.38
C VAL A 104 -1.46 -30.27 3.06
N THR A 105 -1.73 -30.82 1.87
CA THR A 105 -3.07 -31.27 1.48
C THR A 105 -3.59 -32.40 2.37
N SER A 106 -2.70 -33.30 2.84
CA SER A 106 -3.09 -34.36 3.78
C SER A 106 -3.50 -33.83 5.17
N LEU A 107 -2.95 -32.68 5.58
CA LEU A 107 -3.30 -32.01 6.83
C LEU A 107 -4.62 -31.25 6.68
N THR A 108 -4.87 -30.63 5.52
CA THR A 108 -6.10 -29.86 5.27
C THR A 108 -7.31 -30.73 4.95
N ALA A 109 -7.14 -31.84 4.22
CA ALA A 109 -8.23 -32.74 3.83
C ALA A 109 -8.96 -33.38 5.01
N LYS A 110 -8.32 -33.45 6.19
CA LYS A 110 -8.91 -33.97 7.42
C LYS A 110 -9.87 -32.98 8.10
N LYS A 111 -9.93 -31.71 7.68
CA LYS A 111 -10.69 -30.65 8.35
C LYS A 111 -11.73 -30.03 7.42
N ARG A 112 -13.01 -30.34 7.65
CA ARG A 112 -14.18 -29.76 6.95
C ARG A 112 -14.67 -28.42 7.54
N GLY A 113 -13.75 -27.59 8.04
CA GLY A 113 -14.07 -26.33 8.72
C GLY A 113 -12.94 -25.31 8.63
N ALA A 114 -13.00 -24.25 9.44
CA ALA A 114 -11.95 -23.23 9.50
C ALA A 114 -10.56 -23.88 9.65
N LEU A 115 -9.60 -23.48 8.80
CA LEU A 115 -8.23 -24.01 8.73
C LEU A 115 -7.43 -23.62 9.98
N THR A 116 -7.78 -24.18 11.12
CA THR A 116 -7.02 -24.03 12.36
C THR A 116 -6.15 -25.26 12.55
N PHE A 117 -4.83 -25.06 12.53
CA PHE A 117 -3.84 -26.10 12.76
C PHE A 117 -3.49 -26.18 14.25
N THR A 118 -3.30 -27.38 14.77
CA THR A 118 -2.77 -27.56 16.13
C THR A 118 -1.27 -27.28 16.13
N ALA A 119 -0.71 -26.95 17.29
CA ALA A 119 0.74 -26.76 17.41
C ALA A 119 1.55 -28.01 17.02
N GLU A 120 0.98 -29.20 17.24
CA GLU A 120 1.56 -30.49 16.85
C GLU A 120 1.59 -30.65 15.32
N GLU A 121 0.48 -30.34 14.62
CA GLU A 121 0.43 -30.40 13.15
C GLU A 121 1.43 -29.42 12.49
N VAL A 122 1.65 -28.26 13.10
CA VAL A 122 2.62 -27.28 12.63
C VAL A 122 4.06 -27.75 12.89
N ALA A 123 4.33 -28.34 14.06
CA ALA A 123 5.64 -28.88 14.39
C ALA A 123 6.02 -30.07 13.48
N ASP A 124 5.06 -30.95 13.20
CA ASP A 124 5.24 -32.08 12.29
C ASP A 124 5.55 -31.64 10.86
N LEU A 125 4.91 -30.56 10.39
CA LEU A 125 5.19 -30.00 9.07
C LEU A 125 6.59 -29.37 9.03
N ALA A 126 6.99 -28.63 10.07
CA ALA A 126 8.30 -28.01 10.16
C ALA A 126 9.44 -29.03 10.17
N ASN A 127 9.29 -30.12 10.93
CA ASN A 127 10.25 -31.23 10.94
C ASN A 127 10.36 -31.89 9.56
N TRP A 128 9.22 -32.13 8.92
CA TRP A 128 9.19 -32.74 7.60
C TRP A 128 9.91 -31.86 6.54
N VAL A 129 9.71 -30.53 6.57
CA VAL A 129 10.41 -29.60 5.66
C VAL A 129 11.92 -29.65 5.89
N ALA A 130 12.37 -29.62 7.15
CA ALA A 130 13.79 -29.68 7.50
C ALA A 130 14.48 -30.98 7.04
N GLU A 131 13.73 -32.07 6.91
CA GLU A 131 14.25 -33.36 6.43
C GLU A 131 14.25 -33.50 4.90
N ASN A 132 13.40 -32.74 4.20
CA ASN A 132 13.11 -32.96 2.76
C ASN A 132 13.53 -31.78 1.86
N GLU A 133 13.86 -30.62 2.41
CA GLU A 133 14.44 -29.48 1.67
C GLU A 133 15.92 -29.31 2.05
N ASN A 134 16.80 -30.05 1.36
CA ASN A 134 18.25 -29.83 1.28
C ASN A 134 18.65 -29.51 -0.16
#